data_AF-A0A7S0PZU2-F1
#
_entry.id   AF-A0A7S0PZU2-F1
#
_cell.length_a   1.000
_cell.length_b   1.000
_cell.length_c   1.000
_cell.angle_alpha   90.00
_cell.angle_beta   90.00
_cell.angle_gamma   90.00
#
_symmetry.space_group_name_H-M   'P 1'
#
loop_
_entity.id
_entity.type
_entity.pdbx_description
1 polymer ?
#
loop_
_entity_poly.entity_id
_entity_poly.type
_entity_poly.pdbx_seq_one_letter_code
_entity_poly.pdbx_strand_id
1 'polypeptide(L)'
;DEADAVREKALTNLRLVLTGEVPISLHLEFLVRSNKTDALILTTMKRAADQRNSLCHSAIVIAHAIMSAGTTADAFLRDNLEWLSRATNWAKFTATATLGVIHRGHVKQALSLLQPYLPQAGMSASAYSEGGALFALGIIHANNGAPIRTYLLDALRNAGTSEVVQHGCALGIGIASMGTHDEELYEELKGVLFNDSAVAGEAAGGAPG
;
A
#
# COMPACT_ATOMS: atom_id res chain seq x y z
N ASP A 1 -31.61 31.22 -13.60
CA ASP A 1 -32.23 30.34 -14.59
C ASP A 1 -32.04 28.88 -14.25
N GLU A 2 -33.09 28.06 -14.40
CA GLU A 2 -33.08 26.63 -14.10
C GLU A 2 -32.06 25.85 -14.97
N ALA A 3 -31.81 26.34 -16.19
CA ALA A 3 -30.80 25.80 -17.10
C ALA A 3 -29.36 25.93 -16.56
N ASP A 4 -29.04 27.02 -15.86
CA ASP A 4 -27.71 27.24 -15.28
C ASP A 4 -27.46 26.31 -14.09
N ALA A 5 -28.49 26.07 -13.26
CA ALA A 5 -28.43 25.13 -12.15
C ALA A 5 -28.18 23.67 -12.61
N VAL A 6 -28.81 23.27 -13.73
CA VAL A 6 -28.59 21.94 -14.33
C VAL A 6 -27.16 21.81 -14.87
N ARG A 7 -26.64 22.87 -15.51
CA ARG A 7 -25.27 22.90 -16.03
C ARG A 7 -24.23 22.83 -14.92
N GLU A 8 -24.44 23.55 -13.83
CA GLU A 8 -23.55 23.54 -12.67
C GLU A 8 -23.51 22.17 -11.98
N LYS A 9 -24.65 21.48 -11.90
CA LYS A 9 -24.73 20.09 -11.42
C LYS A 9 -23.97 19.13 -12.34
N ALA A 10 -24.12 19.26 -13.66
CA ALA A 10 -23.40 18.43 -14.62
C ALA A 10 -21.88 18.63 -14.53
N LEU A 11 -21.42 19.88 -14.39
CA LEU A 11 -20.00 20.20 -14.21
C LEU A 11 -19.45 19.63 -12.90
N THR A 12 -20.24 19.66 -11.83
CA THR A 12 -19.86 19.07 -10.54
C THR A 12 -19.70 17.56 -10.65
N ASN A 13 -20.65 16.88 -11.29
CA ASN A 13 -20.58 15.43 -11.52
C ASN A 13 -19.39 15.06 -12.40
N LEU A 14 -19.12 15.82 -13.47
CA LEU A 14 -17.94 15.59 -14.32
C LEU A 14 -16.64 15.73 -13.53
N ARG A 15 -16.52 16.77 -12.69
CA ARG A 15 -15.36 16.93 -11.80
C ARG A 15 -15.18 15.72 -10.89
N LEU A 16 -16.25 15.23 -10.26
CA LEU A 16 -16.21 14.04 -9.39
C LEU A 16 -15.82 12.74 -10.12
N VAL A 17 -16.19 12.60 -11.39
CA VAL A 17 -15.75 11.45 -12.19
C VAL A 17 -14.28 11.59 -12.57
N LEU A 18 -13.86 12.80 -12.95
CA LEU A 18 -12.48 13.10 -13.36
C LEU A 18 -11.48 13.05 -12.21
N THR A 19 -11.91 13.21 -10.94
CA THR A 19 -11.02 12.95 -9.78
C THR A 19 -10.65 11.49 -9.64
N GLY A 20 -11.33 10.57 -10.34
CA GLY A 20 -11.07 9.13 -10.28
C GLY A 20 -11.64 8.42 -9.05
N GLU A 21 -12.09 9.15 -8.03
CA GLU A 21 -12.66 8.57 -6.80
C GLU A 21 -13.91 7.72 -7.08
N VAL A 22 -14.80 8.21 -7.95
CA VAL A 22 -16.04 7.51 -8.31
C VAL A 22 -15.74 6.22 -9.09
N PRO A 23 -14.95 6.23 -10.19
CA PRO A 23 -14.53 5.00 -10.86
C PRO A 23 -13.86 3.97 -9.94
N ILE A 24 -12.93 4.41 -9.08
CA ILE A 24 -12.22 3.51 -8.15
C ILE A 24 -13.20 2.86 -7.18
N SER A 25 -14.13 3.64 -6.62
CA SER A 25 -15.11 3.14 -5.65
C SER A 25 -16.07 2.13 -6.29
N LEU A 26 -16.55 2.40 -7.51
CA LEU A 26 -17.44 1.49 -8.23
C LEU A 26 -16.72 0.19 -8.62
N HIS A 27 -15.45 0.28 -9.04
CA HIS A 27 -14.63 -0.90 -9.34
C HIS A 27 -14.39 -1.74 -8.10
N LEU A 28 -14.04 -1.11 -6.97
CA LEU A 28 -13.89 -1.77 -5.68
C LEU A 28 -15.17 -2.51 -5.28
N GLU A 29 -16.32 -1.84 -5.36
CA GLU A 29 -17.61 -2.44 -5.04
C GLU A 29 -17.93 -3.65 -5.94
N PHE A 30 -17.63 -3.54 -7.24
CA PHE A 30 -17.77 -4.66 -8.18
C PHE A 30 -16.89 -5.85 -7.79
N LEU A 31 -15.61 -5.62 -7.48
CA LEU A 31 -14.65 -6.67 -7.11
C LEU A 31 -15.03 -7.34 -5.80
N VAL A 32 -15.43 -6.57 -4.79
CA VAL A 32 -15.90 -7.08 -3.50
C VAL A 32 -17.12 -7.98 -3.68
N ARG A 33 -18.11 -7.54 -4.47
CA ARG A 33 -19.36 -8.30 -4.72
C ARG A 33 -19.14 -9.53 -5.60
N SER A 34 -18.21 -9.46 -6.54
CA SER A 34 -17.93 -10.53 -7.51
C SER A 34 -16.78 -11.43 -7.08
N ASN A 35 -16.37 -11.36 -5.81
CA ASN A 35 -15.25 -12.14 -5.29
C ASN A 35 -15.56 -13.64 -5.33
N LYS A 36 -14.70 -14.40 -6.02
CA LYS A 36 -14.78 -15.86 -6.15
C LYS A 36 -13.48 -16.54 -5.71
N THR A 37 -12.73 -15.90 -4.83
CA THR A 37 -11.45 -16.40 -4.34
C THR A 37 -11.66 -17.65 -3.48
N ASP A 38 -10.94 -18.72 -3.83
CA ASP A 38 -10.99 -19.99 -3.10
C ASP A 38 -9.88 -20.08 -2.05
N ALA A 39 -10.27 -20.02 -0.77
CA ALA A 39 -9.36 -20.12 0.36
C ALA A 39 -8.77 -21.54 0.55
N LEU A 40 -9.35 -22.58 -0.06
CA LEU A 40 -8.87 -23.95 0.03
C LEU A 40 -7.51 -24.12 -0.66
N ILE A 41 -7.30 -23.40 -1.78
CA ILE A 41 -6.02 -23.39 -2.50
C ILE A 41 -4.90 -22.92 -1.58
N LEU A 42 -5.12 -21.79 -0.89
CA LEU A 42 -4.15 -21.20 0.04
C LEU A 42 -3.88 -22.11 1.24
N THR A 43 -4.93 -22.74 1.77
CA THR A 43 -4.82 -23.71 2.87
C THR A 43 -3.97 -24.91 2.45
N THR A 44 -4.17 -25.39 1.21
CA THR A 44 -3.40 -26.52 0.66
C THR A 44 -1.94 -26.14 0.44
N MET A 45 -1.68 -24.95 -0.11
CA MET A 45 -0.31 -24.42 -0.26
C MET A 45 0.40 -24.29 1.09
N LYS A 46 -0.29 -23.77 2.12
CA LYS A 46 0.24 -23.66 3.48
C LYS A 46 0.56 -25.02 4.10
N ARG A 47 -0.25 -26.05 3.84
CA ARG A 47 0.00 -27.43 4.32
C ARG A 47 1.18 -28.09 3.62
N ALA A 48 1.38 -27.82 2.34
CA ALA A 48 2.48 -28.38 1.55
C ALA A 48 3.83 -27.68 1.83
N ALA A 49 3.79 -26.40 2.21
CA ALA A 49 4.99 -25.63 2.51
C ALA A 49 5.54 -25.90 3.91
N ASP A 50 6.88 -25.98 4.02
CA ASP A 50 7.55 -25.94 5.32
C ASP A 50 7.41 -24.54 5.95
N GLN A 51 6.87 -24.48 7.16
CA GLN A 51 6.65 -23.25 7.92
C GLN A 51 7.96 -22.53 8.28
N ARG A 52 9.11 -23.21 8.23
CA ARG A 52 10.42 -22.60 8.49
C ARG A 52 11.01 -21.92 7.26
N ASN A 53 10.46 -22.16 6.07
CA ASN A 53 10.97 -21.59 4.84
C ASN A 53 10.34 -20.20 4.57
N SER A 54 11.15 -19.16 4.73
CA SER A 54 10.74 -17.76 4.49
C SER A 54 10.33 -17.49 3.04
N LEU A 55 10.89 -18.20 2.06
CA LEU A 55 10.51 -18.06 0.65
C LEU A 55 9.09 -18.56 0.41
N CYS A 56 8.76 -19.74 0.95
CA CYS A 56 7.42 -20.30 0.83
C CYS A 56 6.39 -19.43 1.55
N HIS A 57 6.75 -18.88 2.72
CA HIS A 57 5.90 -17.92 3.42
C HIS A 57 5.59 -16.70 2.55
N SER A 58 6.61 -16.02 2.02
CA SER A 58 6.41 -14.85 1.14
C SER A 58 5.62 -15.21 -0.12
N ALA A 59 5.88 -16.37 -0.73
CA ALA A 59 5.16 -16.83 -1.91
C ALA A 59 3.67 -17.03 -1.65
N ILE A 60 3.29 -17.66 -0.53
CA ILE A 60 1.89 -17.87 -0.15
C ILE A 60 1.20 -16.53 0.12
N VAL A 61 1.87 -15.62 0.82
CA VAL A 61 1.30 -14.31 1.16
C VAL A 61 1.11 -13.45 -0.10
N ILE A 62 2.07 -13.46 -1.02
CA ILE A 62 1.94 -12.80 -2.33
C ILE A 62 0.83 -13.45 -3.17
N ALA A 63 0.74 -14.79 -3.19
CA ALA A 63 -0.32 -15.50 -3.90
C ALA A 63 -1.70 -15.10 -3.38
N HIS A 64 -1.87 -15.04 -2.05
CA HIS A 64 -3.11 -14.54 -1.45
C HIS A 64 -3.38 -13.08 -1.86
N ALA A 65 -2.37 -12.22 -1.83
CA ALA A 65 -2.51 -10.82 -2.22
C ALA A 65 -3.02 -10.65 -3.65
N ILE A 66 -2.49 -11.43 -4.59
CA ILE A 66 -2.89 -11.40 -6.01
C ILE A 66 -4.29 -11.99 -6.17
N MET A 67 -4.60 -13.11 -5.50
CA MET A 67 -5.92 -13.73 -5.53
C MET A 67 -7.01 -12.81 -4.97
N SER A 68 -6.68 -12.01 -3.96
CA SER A 68 -7.62 -11.11 -3.26
C SER A 68 -7.44 -9.64 -3.62
N ALA A 69 -6.73 -9.32 -4.71
CA ALA A 69 -6.38 -7.95 -5.08
C ALA A 69 -7.63 -7.06 -5.28
N GLY A 70 -7.75 -5.98 -4.52
CA GLY A 70 -8.89 -5.07 -4.58
C GLY A 70 -10.24 -5.69 -4.15
N THR A 71 -10.24 -6.86 -3.52
CA THR A 71 -11.47 -7.50 -3.00
C THR A 71 -11.68 -7.24 -1.52
N THR A 72 -10.72 -6.63 -0.83
CA THR A 72 -10.69 -6.42 0.63
C THR A 72 -10.81 -7.70 1.47
N ALA A 73 -10.73 -8.87 0.85
CA ALA A 73 -10.84 -10.16 1.51
C ALA A 73 -9.51 -10.53 2.18
N ASP A 74 -9.36 -10.13 3.45
CA ASP A 74 -8.19 -10.39 4.28
C ASP A 74 -8.39 -11.54 5.29
N ALA A 75 -9.50 -12.28 5.17
CA ALA A 75 -9.88 -13.36 6.09
C ALA A 75 -8.76 -14.40 6.27
N PHE A 76 -8.09 -14.81 5.19
CA PHE A 76 -6.97 -15.74 5.27
C PHE A 76 -5.83 -15.21 6.16
N LEU A 77 -5.53 -13.91 6.13
CA LEU A 77 -4.49 -13.33 6.98
C LEU A 77 -4.93 -13.27 8.44
N ARG A 78 -6.20 -12.88 8.69
CA ARG A 78 -6.78 -12.82 10.04
C ARG A 78 -6.82 -14.19 10.72
N ASP A 79 -7.20 -15.22 9.98
CA ASP A 79 -7.27 -16.60 10.49
C ASP A 79 -5.89 -17.21 10.76
N ASN A 80 -4.83 -16.62 10.20
CA ASN A 80 -3.47 -17.14 10.26
C ASN A 80 -2.46 -16.15 10.88
N LEU A 81 -2.91 -15.26 11.76
CA LEU A 81 -2.06 -14.24 12.40
C LEU A 81 -0.83 -14.81 13.12
N GLU A 82 -1.00 -15.93 13.84
CA GLU A 82 0.13 -16.58 14.52
C GLU A 82 1.19 -17.06 13.52
N TRP A 83 0.77 -17.57 12.37
CA TRP A 83 1.68 -18.00 11.31
C TRP A 83 2.38 -16.78 10.67
N LEU A 84 1.65 -15.70 10.39
CA LEU A 84 2.22 -14.45 9.87
C LEU A 84 3.22 -13.81 10.82
N SER A 85 2.97 -13.87 12.14
CA SER A 85 3.86 -13.28 13.15
C SER A 85 5.25 -13.93 13.19
N ARG A 86 5.40 -15.16 12.67
CA ARG A 86 6.67 -15.89 12.58
C ARG A 86 7.58 -15.36 11.46
N ALA A 87 7.05 -14.54 10.56
CA ALA A 87 7.85 -13.92 9.50
C ALA A 87 8.92 -12.98 10.10
N THR A 88 10.13 -13.03 9.54
CA THR A 88 11.26 -12.20 9.96
C THR A 88 11.77 -11.34 8.79
N ASN A 89 12.40 -10.21 9.12
CA ASN A 89 13.05 -9.31 8.14
C ASN A 89 12.12 -8.94 6.97
N TRP A 90 12.60 -9.10 5.73
CA TRP A 90 11.88 -8.78 4.48
C TRP A 90 10.62 -9.62 4.24
N ALA A 91 10.51 -10.82 4.83
CA ALA A 91 9.27 -11.59 4.76
C ALA A 91 8.13 -10.88 5.54
N LYS A 92 8.48 -10.21 6.64
CA LYS A 92 7.53 -9.39 7.41
C LYS A 92 7.16 -8.11 6.65
N PHE A 93 8.14 -7.44 6.04
CA PHE A 93 7.89 -6.30 5.16
C PHE A 93 6.91 -6.67 4.04
N THR A 94 7.19 -7.76 3.34
CA THR A 94 6.33 -8.28 2.26
C THR A 94 4.93 -8.59 2.78
N ALA A 95 4.82 -9.25 3.94
CA ALA A 95 3.52 -9.58 4.51
C ALA A 95 2.68 -8.33 4.80
N THR A 96 3.27 -7.28 5.38
CA THR A 96 2.55 -6.02 5.61
C THR A 96 2.24 -5.29 4.29
N ALA A 97 3.18 -5.28 3.34
CA ALA A 97 2.98 -4.66 2.02
C ALA A 97 1.80 -5.26 1.24
N THR A 98 1.59 -6.59 1.35
CA THR A 98 0.48 -7.25 0.65
C THR A 98 -0.92 -6.81 1.09
N LEU A 99 -1.06 -6.26 2.30
CA LEU A 99 -2.32 -5.63 2.72
C LEU A 99 -2.72 -4.50 1.77
N GLY A 100 -1.74 -3.77 1.24
CA GLY A 100 -1.99 -2.69 0.27
C GLY A 100 -2.61 -3.19 -1.04
N VAL A 101 -2.21 -4.38 -1.49
CA VAL A 101 -2.75 -5.02 -2.70
C VAL A 101 -4.19 -5.51 -2.48
N ILE A 102 -4.44 -6.13 -1.33
CA ILE A 102 -5.77 -6.64 -0.96
C ILE A 102 -6.78 -5.49 -0.82
N HIS A 103 -6.34 -4.38 -0.22
CA HIS A 103 -7.16 -3.18 0.03
C HIS A 103 -7.00 -2.08 -1.03
N ARG A 104 -6.49 -2.41 -2.23
CA ARG A 104 -6.29 -1.44 -3.30
C ARG A 104 -7.58 -0.68 -3.62
N GLY A 105 -7.51 0.65 -3.63
CA GLY A 105 -8.67 1.52 -3.90
C GLY A 105 -9.57 1.78 -2.68
N HIS A 106 -9.31 1.17 -1.52
CA HIS A 106 -10.05 1.44 -0.29
C HIS A 106 -9.54 2.69 0.45
N VAL A 107 -9.55 3.83 -0.26
CA VAL A 107 -8.91 5.10 0.13
C VAL A 107 -9.41 5.65 1.48
N LYS A 108 -10.71 5.55 1.77
CA LYS A 108 -11.30 6.17 2.97
C LYS A 108 -10.91 5.51 4.29
N GLN A 109 -10.68 4.19 4.29
CA GLN A 109 -10.37 3.41 5.51
C GLN A 109 -8.91 2.94 5.56
N ALA A 110 -8.09 3.29 4.56
CA ALA A 110 -6.71 2.84 4.44
C ALA A 110 -5.88 3.14 5.71
N LEU A 111 -5.96 4.37 6.20
CA LEU A 111 -5.24 4.80 7.41
C LEU A 111 -5.71 4.05 8.66
N SER A 112 -7.03 3.92 8.87
CA SER A 112 -7.56 3.19 10.03
C SER A 112 -7.21 1.70 10.01
N LEU A 113 -7.12 1.11 8.80
CA LEU A 113 -6.78 -0.30 8.63
C LEU A 113 -5.31 -0.58 8.90
N LEU A 114 -4.43 0.32 8.41
CA LEU A 114 -2.98 0.20 8.58
C LEU A 114 -2.46 0.80 9.89
N GLN A 115 -3.30 1.51 10.65
CA GLN A 115 -2.94 2.16 11.91
C GLN A 115 -2.13 1.29 12.87
N PRO A 116 -2.42 -0.01 13.08
CA PRO A 116 -1.62 -0.87 13.96
C PRO A 116 -0.20 -1.16 13.47
N TYR A 117 0.06 -0.95 12.18
CA TYR A 117 1.34 -1.22 11.52
C TYR A 117 2.11 0.05 11.15
N LEU A 118 1.47 1.21 11.18
CA LEU A 118 2.09 2.51 10.93
C LEU A 118 2.92 2.98 12.13
N PRO A 119 3.95 3.81 11.92
CA PRO A 119 4.77 4.34 13.00
C PRO A 119 3.91 5.18 13.96
N GLN A 120 3.76 4.72 15.21
CA GLN A 120 3.06 5.46 16.28
C GLN A 120 4.06 5.92 17.33
N ALA A 121 3.90 7.15 17.82
CA ALA A 121 4.71 7.68 18.90
C ALA A 121 4.52 6.82 20.18
N GLY A 122 5.53 5.99 20.51
CA GLY A 122 5.58 5.19 21.73
C GLY A 122 5.25 3.70 21.58
N MET A 123 4.79 3.23 20.42
CA MET A 123 4.61 1.81 20.12
C MET A 123 5.30 1.50 18.79
N SER A 124 6.56 1.04 18.85
CA SER A 124 7.29 0.68 17.64
C SER A 124 6.95 -0.76 17.26
N ALA A 125 6.30 -0.91 16.11
CA ALA A 125 6.32 -2.19 15.40
C ALA A 125 7.74 -2.39 14.84
N SER A 126 8.10 -3.60 14.40
CA SER A 126 9.41 -3.77 13.75
C SER A 126 9.52 -2.85 12.52
N ALA A 127 10.68 -2.24 12.28
CA ALA A 127 10.93 -1.35 11.13
C ALA A 127 10.48 -1.93 9.77
N TYR A 128 10.57 -3.25 9.59
CA TYR A 128 10.05 -3.97 8.41
C TYR A 128 8.53 -3.89 8.27
N SER A 129 7.80 -4.00 9.38
CA SER A 129 6.34 -3.84 9.36
C SER A 129 5.95 -2.38 9.11
N GLU A 130 6.66 -1.42 9.72
CA GLU A 130 6.41 0.01 9.52
C GLU A 130 6.67 0.43 8.06
N GLY A 131 7.83 0.06 7.52
CA GLY A 131 8.16 0.30 6.11
C GLY A 131 7.17 -0.40 5.16
N GLY A 132 6.79 -1.64 5.46
CA GLY A 132 5.79 -2.38 4.67
C GLY A 132 4.40 -1.74 4.72
N ALA A 133 4.00 -1.15 5.84
CA ALA A 133 2.74 -0.42 5.98
C ALA A 133 2.73 0.88 5.18
N LEU A 134 3.85 1.62 5.17
CA LEU A 134 4.00 2.84 4.38
C LEU A 134 3.97 2.52 2.87
N PHE A 135 4.58 1.41 2.47
CA PHE A 135 4.48 0.92 1.09
C PHE A 135 3.04 0.48 0.74
N ALA A 136 2.38 -0.28 1.63
CA ALA A 136 0.99 -0.68 1.46
C ALA A 136 0.06 0.53 1.30
N LEU A 137 0.28 1.59 2.09
CA LEU A 137 -0.47 2.82 2.02
C LEU A 137 -0.33 3.49 0.64
N GLY A 138 0.89 3.52 0.09
CA GLY A 138 1.12 3.97 -1.29
C GLY A 138 0.37 3.15 -2.34
N ILE A 139 0.37 1.82 -2.21
CA ILE A 139 -0.36 0.91 -3.13
C ILE A 139 -1.88 1.16 -3.09
N ILE A 140 -2.44 1.39 -1.89
CA ILE A 140 -3.88 1.66 -1.75
C ILE A 140 -4.26 2.96 -2.47
N HIS A 141 -3.39 3.96 -2.39
CA HIS A 141 -3.55 5.29 -2.97
C HIS A 141 -2.88 5.44 -4.35
N ALA A 142 -2.58 4.33 -5.03
CA ALA A 142 -1.92 4.37 -6.34
C ALA A 142 -2.68 5.26 -7.33
N ASN A 143 -1.98 6.24 -7.93
CA ASN A 143 -2.54 7.22 -8.86
C ASN A 143 -3.66 8.13 -8.29
N ASN A 144 -3.83 8.15 -6.96
CA ASN A 144 -4.70 9.07 -6.22
C ASN A 144 -4.06 9.42 -4.86
N GLY A 145 -2.78 9.79 -4.90
CA GLY A 145 -1.94 10.02 -3.72
C GLY A 145 -2.03 11.42 -3.10
N ALA A 146 -2.73 12.37 -3.74
CA ALA A 146 -2.86 13.74 -3.25
C ALA A 146 -3.20 13.86 -1.74
N PRO A 147 -4.17 13.10 -1.17
CA PRO A 147 -4.49 13.21 0.25
C PRO A 147 -3.42 12.64 1.20
N ILE A 148 -2.55 11.74 0.72
CA ILE A 148 -1.57 11.03 1.55
C ILE A 148 -0.13 11.49 1.32
N ARG A 149 0.11 12.31 0.28
CA ARG A 149 1.42 12.86 -0.07
C ARG A 149 2.14 13.48 1.12
N THR A 150 1.49 14.41 1.81
CA THR A 150 2.10 15.11 2.96
C THR A 150 2.46 14.12 4.07
N TYR A 151 1.58 13.17 4.36
CA TYR A 151 1.84 12.14 5.38
C TYR A 151 3.04 11.27 5.02
N LEU A 152 3.17 10.83 3.77
CA LEU A 152 4.31 10.02 3.31
C LEU A 152 5.61 10.83 3.27
N LEU A 153 5.57 12.12 2.89
CA LEU A 153 6.74 13.01 2.95
C LEU A 153 7.21 13.23 4.39
N ASP A 154 6.27 13.51 5.29
CA ASP A 154 6.59 13.67 6.72
C ASP A 154 7.15 12.36 7.29
N ALA A 155 6.59 11.20 6.91
CA ALA A 155 7.12 9.90 7.29
C ALA A 155 8.54 9.66 6.74
N LEU A 156 8.83 10.08 5.50
CA LEU A 156 10.15 9.96 4.89
C LEU A 156 11.18 10.85 5.62
N ARG A 157 10.84 12.11 5.88
CA ARG A 157 11.70 13.05 6.62
C ARG A 157 11.96 12.59 8.06
N ASN A 158 10.96 11.96 8.69
CA ASN A 158 11.06 11.44 10.05
C ASN A 158 11.63 10.01 10.14
N ALA A 159 11.91 9.34 9.02
CA ALA A 159 12.43 7.97 9.01
C ALA A 159 13.84 7.83 9.61
N GLY A 160 14.53 8.95 9.83
CA GLY A 160 15.85 8.98 10.47
C GLY A 160 16.88 8.19 9.67
N THR A 161 17.57 7.23 10.33
CA THR A 161 18.57 6.34 9.72
C THR A 161 18.03 4.95 9.37
N SER A 162 16.71 4.73 9.49
CA SER A 162 16.10 3.43 9.21
C SER A 162 15.91 3.22 7.71
N GLU A 163 16.87 2.53 7.09
CA GLU A 163 16.86 2.25 5.64
C GLU A 163 15.58 1.54 5.18
N VAL A 164 15.03 0.65 6.01
CA VAL A 164 13.83 -0.13 5.69
C VAL A 164 12.58 0.74 5.64
N VAL A 165 12.49 1.71 6.56
CA VAL A 165 11.37 2.67 6.59
C VAL A 165 11.51 3.66 5.44
N GLN A 166 12.71 4.18 5.20
CA GLN A 166 13.00 5.03 4.03
C GLN A 166 12.65 4.33 2.71
N HIS A 167 13.03 3.05 2.56
CA HIS A 167 12.70 2.24 1.40
C HIS A 167 11.18 2.10 1.21
N GLY A 168 10.45 1.75 2.27
CA GLY A 168 8.99 1.64 2.23
C GLY A 168 8.29 2.96 1.89
N CYS A 169 8.75 4.08 2.47
CA CYS A 169 8.26 5.41 2.16
C CYS A 169 8.54 5.81 0.71
N ALA A 170 9.77 5.62 0.23
CA ALA A 170 10.18 5.98 -1.13
C ALA A 170 9.39 5.20 -2.19
N LEU A 171 9.18 3.90 -2.00
CA LEU A 171 8.33 3.10 -2.88
C LEU A 171 6.86 3.55 -2.78
N GLY A 172 6.35 3.75 -1.57
CA GLY A 172 4.96 4.13 -1.34
C GLY A 172 4.62 5.48 -1.98
N ILE A 173 5.50 6.47 -1.82
CA ILE A 173 5.28 7.81 -2.38
C ILE A 173 5.46 7.85 -3.90
N GLY A 174 6.38 7.05 -4.45
CA GLY A 174 6.54 6.88 -5.89
C GLY A 174 5.26 6.34 -6.54
N ILE A 175 4.68 5.27 -5.97
CA ILE A 175 3.41 4.72 -6.48
C ILE A 175 2.23 5.69 -6.29
N ALA A 176 2.18 6.39 -5.15
CA ALA A 176 1.09 7.34 -4.87
C ALA A 176 1.14 8.57 -5.78
N SER A 177 2.34 9.01 -6.17
CA SER A 177 2.60 10.23 -6.95
C SER A 177 3.02 9.95 -8.39
N MET A 178 2.83 8.73 -8.88
CA MET A 178 3.21 8.34 -10.24
C MET A 178 2.51 9.24 -11.27
N GLY A 179 3.29 9.85 -12.16
CA GLY A 179 2.77 10.72 -13.22
C GLY A 179 2.35 12.14 -12.80
N THR A 180 2.63 12.58 -11.57
CA THR A 180 2.33 13.96 -11.13
C THR A 180 3.40 14.98 -11.53
N HIS A 181 4.60 14.53 -11.92
CA HIS A 181 5.76 15.39 -12.25
C HIS A 181 6.09 16.42 -11.14
N ASP A 182 6.05 15.98 -9.89
CA ASP A 182 6.32 16.81 -8.72
C ASP A 182 7.82 16.96 -8.46
N GLU A 183 8.37 18.15 -8.74
CA GLU A 183 9.78 18.47 -8.55
C GLU A 183 10.21 18.45 -7.08
N GLU A 184 9.34 18.80 -6.13
CA GLU A 184 9.66 18.77 -4.69
C GLU A 184 9.90 17.33 -4.25
N LEU A 185 9.01 16.43 -4.65
CA LEU A 185 9.15 15.01 -4.37
C LEU A 185 10.43 14.43 -5.00
N TYR A 186 10.73 14.85 -6.24
CA TYR A 186 11.92 14.41 -6.95
C TYR A 186 13.21 14.80 -6.20
N GLU A 187 13.33 16.04 -5.72
CA GLU A 187 14.51 16.48 -4.98
C GLU A 187 14.62 15.79 -3.61
N GLU A 188 13.51 15.52 -2.92
CA GLU A 188 13.51 14.74 -1.67
C GLU A 188 13.99 13.29 -1.90
N LEU A 189 13.49 12.61 -2.94
CA LEU A 189 13.92 11.25 -3.30
C LEU A 189 15.39 11.21 -3.72
N LYS A 190 15.85 12.22 -4.44
CA LYS A 190 17.25 12.38 -4.81
C LYS A 190 18.13 12.59 -3.58
N GLY A 191 17.65 13.30 -2.56
CA GLY A 191 18.30 13.39 -1.25
C GLY A 191 18.50 12.02 -0.59
N VAL A 192 17.50 11.13 -0.67
CA VAL A 192 17.59 9.75 -0.18
C VAL A 192 18.60 8.94 -1.00
N LEU A 193 18.63 9.12 -2.32
CA LEU A 193 19.57 8.43 -3.22
C LEU A 193 21.03 8.79 -2.92
N PHE A 194 21.32 10.04 -2.57
CA PHE A 194 22.68 10.49 -2.24
C PHE A 194 23.15 10.11 -0.84
N ASN A 195 22.28 9.49 -0.03
CA ASN A 195 22.62 9.10 1.33
C ASN A 195 23.36 7.75 1.43
N ASP A 196 23.93 7.26 0.32
CA ASP A 196 24.70 6.01 0.17
C ASP A 196 24.06 4.74 0.77
N SER A 197 22.74 4.73 0.97
CA SER A 197 21.99 3.53 1.37
C SER A 197 21.62 2.72 0.15
N ALA A 198 22.15 1.49 0.03
CA ALA A 198 21.85 0.60 -1.09
C ALA A 198 20.35 0.28 -1.19
N VAL A 199 19.68 0.10 -0.04
CA VAL A 199 18.27 -0.32 0.03
C VAL A 199 17.34 0.85 -0.23
N ALA A 200 17.55 2.00 0.41
CA ALA A 200 16.72 3.18 0.18
C ALA A 200 16.98 3.79 -1.22
N GLY A 201 18.22 3.72 -1.71
CA GLY A 201 18.62 4.19 -3.03
C GLY A 201 17.97 3.43 -4.19
N GLU A 202 17.79 2.11 -4.08
CA GLU A 202 17.04 1.33 -5.10
C GLU A 202 15.59 1.81 -5.21
N ALA A 203 14.91 1.99 -4.07
CA ALA A 203 13.54 2.48 -4.04
C ALA A 203 13.42 3.91 -4.58
N ALA A 204 14.34 4.79 -4.18
CA ALA A 204 14.40 6.17 -4.65
C ALA A 204 14.76 6.28 -6.14
N GLY A 205 15.52 5.33 -6.69
CA GLY A 205 15.86 5.28 -8.11
C GLY A 205 14.72 4.78 -9.00
N GLY A 206 13.84 3.91 -8.48
CA GLY A 206 12.67 3.40 -9.21
C GLY A 206 11.40 4.26 -9.11
N ALA A 207 11.33 5.16 -8.13
CA ALA A 207 10.21 6.06 -7.89
C ALA A 207 10.02 7.26 -8.86
N PRO A 208 11.06 7.87 -9.47
CA PRO A 208 10.91 9.06 -10.33
C PRO A 208 10.48 8.77 -11.78
N GLY A 209 10.18 7.51 -12.12
CA GLY A 209 9.75 7.08 -13.46
C GLY A 209 8.28 7.33 -13.79
#